data_AF-A0A9P8GGH5-F1
#
_entry.id   AF-A0A9P8GGH5-F1
#
_cell.length_a   1.000
_cell.length_b   1.000
_cell.length_c   1.000
_cell.angle_alpha   90.00
_cell.angle_beta   90.00
_cell.angle_gamma   90.00
#
_symmetry.space_group_name_H-M   'P 1'
#
loop_
_entity.id
_entity.type
_entity.pdbx_description
1 polymer ?
#
loop_
_entity_poly.entity_id
_entity_poly.type
_entity_poly.pdbx_seq_one_letter_code
_entity_poly.pdbx_strand_id
1 'polypeptide(L)'
;MLVHISRSPDVVADGKIVKENGREYWHDLPELSFWFMEYALSVHTIESIDEGRTRITWSEHARRFQVANRFGAILLNRIDPNIAPKVSRGFRQLALYTIQDALEVIIESSAQIRRAGIHIPAAAQWFLHASPQIWAFSKDKAGYEGEKIWKEWLGGSDGSKPTWVGDDGFSVKRWMFWKQQLVEVLEVEERGGRVIDKIVSHSRKAVEAMDDAERENP
;
A
#
# COMPACT_ATOMS: atom_id res chain seq x y z
N MET A 1 20.70 -0.26 0.44
CA MET A 1 21.24 0.67 -0.58
C MET A 1 20.17 0.84 -1.64
N LEU A 2 19.31 1.85 -1.53
CA LEU A 2 18.47 2.24 -2.66
C LEU A 2 19.41 2.90 -3.66
N VAL A 3 19.66 2.21 -4.77
CA VAL A 3 20.41 2.79 -5.89
C VAL A 3 19.69 4.07 -6.29
N HIS A 4 20.43 5.18 -6.43
CA HIS A 4 19.89 6.41 -7.04
C HIS A 4 19.68 6.14 -8.53
N ILE A 5 18.66 5.37 -8.84
CA ILE A 5 18.27 4.95 -10.18
C ILE A 5 18.05 6.20 -11.06
N SER A 6 17.48 7.27 -10.49
CA SER A 6 17.32 8.57 -11.16
C SER A 6 18.60 9.35 -11.45
N ARG A 7 19.75 8.89 -10.94
CA ARG A 7 21.09 9.42 -11.24
C ARG A 7 21.92 8.46 -12.07
N SER A 8 21.34 7.32 -12.48
CA SER A 8 22.03 6.37 -13.33
C SER A 8 22.11 6.96 -14.75
N PRO A 9 23.28 6.91 -15.39
CA PRO A 9 23.43 7.42 -16.75
C PRO A 9 22.50 6.65 -17.69
N ASP A 10 21.98 7.36 -18.70
CA ASP A 10 21.13 6.75 -19.72
C ASP A 10 21.83 5.57 -20.42
N VAL A 11 21.03 4.62 -20.89
CA VAL A 11 21.55 3.55 -21.74
C VAL A 11 21.88 4.15 -23.11
N VAL A 12 23.15 4.09 -23.50
CA VAL A 12 23.64 4.60 -24.80
C VAL A 12 24.00 3.42 -25.71
N ALA A 13 23.46 3.43 -26.93
CA ALA A 13 23.84 2.53 -28.01
C ALA A 13 24.17 3.36 -29.25
N ASP A 14 25.29 3.07 -29.91
CA ASP A 14 25.76 3.80 -31.11
C ASP A 14 25.80 5.33 -30.94
N GLY A 15 26.20 5.79 -29.75
CA GLY A 15 26.29 7.21 -29.42
C GLY A 15 24.95 7.94 -29.27
N LYS A 16 23.82 7.21 -29.26
CA LYS A 16 22.48 7.75 -29.01
C LYS A 16 21.88 7.14 -27.77
N ILE A 17 21.08 7.93 -27.06
CA ILE A 17 20.27 7.44 -25.94
C ILE A 17 19.25 6.45 -26.49
N VAL A 18 19.23 5.25 -25.93
CA VAL A 18 18.26 4.21 -26.25
C VAL A 18 16.89 4.65 -25.74
N LYS A 19 15.90 4.62 -26.63
CA LYS A 19 14.51 4.91 -26.32
C LYS A 19 13.65 3.69 -26.57
N GLU A 20 12.83 3.32 -25.60
CA GLU A 20 11.80 2.28 -25.75
C GLU A 20 10.42 2.92 -25.54
N ASN A 21 9.51 2.75 -26.50
CA ASN A 21 8.21 3.44 -26.54
C ASN A 21 8.33 4.98 -26.39
N GLY A 22 9.40 5.57 -26.95
CA GLY A 22 9.67 7.01 -26.90
C GLY A 22 10.24 7.53 -25.57
N ARG A 23 10.66 6.65 -24.66
CA ARG A 23 11.11 6.99 -23.30
C ARG A 23 12.55 6.58 -23.05
N GLU A 24 13.25 7.35 -22.21
CA GLU A 24 14.67 7.13 -21.89
C GLU A 24 14.82 6.23 -20.67
N TYR A 25 15.72 5.25 -20.74
CA TYR A 25 15.97 4.30 -19.65
C TYR A 25 16.47 5.01 -18.39
N TRP A 26 16.07 4.53 -17.20
CA TRP A 26 16.44 5.08 -15.88
C TRP A 26 15.88 6.46 -15.52
N HIS A 27 15.83 7.41 -16.47
CA HIS A 27 15.23 8.74 -16.28
C HIS A 27 13.71 8.70 -16.22
N ASP A 28 13.06 7.95 -17.12
CA ASP A 28 11.62 7.96 -17.16
C ASP A 28 10.98 6.95 -16.21
N LEU A 29 11.55 5.73 -16.05
CA LEU A 29 10.99 4.55 -15.33
C LEU A 29 9.49 4.66 -14.97
N PRO A 30 8.60 5.04 -15.91
CA PRO A 30 7.30 5.57 -15.51
C PRO A 30 6.33 4.43 -15.27
N GLU A 31 6.73 3.24 -15.72
CA GLU A 31 6.09 1.97 -15.46
C GLU A 31 6.73 1.26 -14.27
N LEU A 32 7.70 1.84 -13.55
CA LEU A 32 8.24 1.16 -12.36
C LEU A 32 7.12 0.83 -11.39
N SER A 33 6.25 1.79 -11.07
CA SER A 33 5.08 1.53 -10.23
C SER A 33 4.10 0.57 -10.89
N PHE A 34 3.95 0.61 -12.22
CA PHE A 34 3.08 -0.30 -12.96
C PHE A 34 3.60 -1.75 -12.90
N TRP A 35 4.83 -2.01 -13.31
CA TRP A 35 5.45 -3.33 -13.22
C TRP A 35 5.61 -3.81 -11.78
N PHE A 36 5.82 -2.90 -10.84
CA PHE A 36 5.80 -3.22 -9.42
C PHE A 36 4.40 -3.67 -8.96
N MET A 37 3.35 -3.01 -9.44
CA MET A 37 1.97 -3.43 -9.22
C MET A 37 1.72 -4.84 -9.79
N GLU A 38 2.03 -5.03 -11.08
CA GLU A 38 1.75 -6.26 -11.83
C GLU A 38 2.48 -7.48 -11.25
N TYR A 39 3.75 -7.32 -10.84
CA TYR A 39 4.59 -8.45 -10.46
C TYR A 39 4.84 -8.58 -8.96
N ALA A 40 4.95 -7.46 -8.23
CA ALA A 40 5.34 -7.48 -6.82
C ALA A 40 4.16 -7.30 -5.86
N LEU A 41 3.07 -6.67 -6.32
CA LEU A 41 1.87 -6.40 -5.51
C LEU A 41 0.65 -7.24 -5.92
N SER A 42 0.81 -8.17 -6.85
CA SER A 42 -0.21 -9.17 -7.18
C SER A 42 -0.48 -10.10 -5.99
N VAL A 43 -1.73 -10.15 -5.54
CA VAL A 43 -2.20 -11.08 -4.50
C VAL A 43 -3.05 -12.18 -5.15
N HIS A 44 -2.70 -13.44 -4.91
CA HIS A 44 -3.50 -14.58 -5.34
C HIS A 44 -4.77 -14.68 -4.50
N THR A 45 -5.87 -15.09 -5.13
CA THR A 45 -7.14 -15.26 -4.42
C THR A 45 -7.08 -16.41 -3.42
N ILE A 46 -7.93 -16.38 -2.39
CA ILE A 46 -8.02 -17.45 -1.38
C ILE A 46 -8.27 -18.79 -2.06
N GLU A 47 -9.19 -18.82 -3.03
CA GLU A 47 -9.57 -20.02 -3.77
C GLU A 47 -8.39 -20.55 -4.59
N SER A 48 -7.61 -19.66 -5.20
CA SER A 48 -6.43 -20.06 -5.98
C SER A 48 -5.36 -20.76 -5.12
N ILE A 49 -5.18 -20.31 -3.87
CA ILE A 49 -4.24 -20.92 -2.95
C ILE A 49 -4.81 -22.20 -2.35
N ASP A 50 -6.07 -22.18 -1.88
CA ASP A 50 -6.70 -23.33 -1.21
C ASP A 50 -6.96 -24.51 -2.17
N GLU A 51 -7.24 -24.25 -3.45
CA GLU A 51 -7.38 -25.29 -4.49
C GLU A 51 -6.03 -25.78 -5.04
N GLY A 52 -4.90 -25.29 -4.53
CA GLY A 52 -3.57 -25.71 -4.99
C GLY A 52 -3.23 -25.28 -6.42
N ARG A 53 -3.95 -24.29 -6.98
CA ARG A 53 -3.65 -23.69 -8.29
C ARG A 53 -2.34 -22.90 -8.28
N THR A 54 -1.82 -22.59 -7.09
CA THR A 54 -0.51 -21.95 -6.90
C THR A 54 0.40 -22.83 -6.06
N ARG A 55 1.73 -22.70 -6.26
CA ARG A 55 2.75 -23.42 -5.47
C ARG A 55 3.17 -22.70 -4.20
N ILE A 56 2.53 -21.58 -3.86
CA ILE A 56 2.90 -20.73 -2.73
C ILE A 56 1.94 -20.94 -1.56
N THR A 57 2.48 -21.05 -0.35
CA THR A 57 1.65 -21.10 0.86
C THR A 57 1.13 -19.70 1.20
N TRP A 58 0.01 -19.64 1.95
CA TRP A 58 -0.54 -18.37 2.43
C TRP A 58 0.49 -17.52 3.19
N SER A 59 1.32 -18.16 4.03
CA SER A 59 2.36 -17.48 4.82
C SER A 59 3.49 -16.92 3.96
N GLU A 60 3.95 -17.65 2.95
CA GLU A 60 4.97 -17.17 2.01
C GLU A 60 4.42 -16.04 1.15
N HIS A 61 3.15 -16.12 0.75
CA HIS A 61 2.49 -15.07 0.00
C HIS A 61 2.36 -13.77 0.83
N ALA A 62 1.88 -13.87 2.07
CA ALA A 62 1.82 -12.76 3.01
C ALA A 62 3.20 -12.10 3.22
N ARG A 63 4.27 -12.91 3.30
CA ARG A 63 5.64 -12.41 3.46
C ARG A 63 6.10 -11.64 2.24
N ARG A 64 5.91 -12.17 1.03
CA ARG A 64 6.31 -11.50 -0.22
C ARG A 64 5.58 -10.18 -0.41
N PHE A 65 4.26 -10.20 -0.22
CA PHE A 65 3.45 -9.00 -0.35
C PHE A 65 3.84 -7.92 0.66
N GLN A 66 4.12 -8.30 1.91
CA GLN A 66 4.65 -7.38 2.92
C GLN A 66 6.01 -6.79 2.51
N VAL A 67 6.96 -7.60 2.02
CA VAL A 67 8.30 -7.14 1.62
C VAL A 67 8.21 -6.17 0.43
N ALA A 68 7.34 -6.45 -0.54
CA ALA A 68 7.10 -5.55 -1.66
C ALA A 68 6.55 -4.20 -1.15
N ASN A 69 5.49 -4.20 -0.34
CA ASN A 69 4.94 -2.96 0.20
C ASN A 69 5.95 -2.17 1.04
N ARG A 70 6.82 -2.85 1.80
CA ARG A 70 7.94 -2.21 2.49
C ARG A 70 8.89 -1.49 1.54
N PHE A 71 9.29 -2.14 0.45
CA PHE A 71 10.13 -1.50 -0.56
C PHE A 71 9.44 -0.27 -1.16
N GLY A 72 8.17 -0.39 -1.55
CA GLY A 72 7.39 0.72 -2.11
C GLY A 72 7.25 1.90 -1.16
N ALA A 73 6.99 1.64 0.13
CA ALA A 73 6.89 2.66 1.16
C ALA A 73 8.22 3.39 1.38
N ILE A 74 9.34 2.67 1.49
CA ILE A 74 10.66 3.29 1.61
C ILE A 74 10.97 4.13 0.37
N LEU A 75 10.65 3.64 -0.83
CA LEU A 75 10.87 4.40 -2.06
C LEU A 75 10.03 5.69 -2.10
N LEU A 76 8.75 5.62 -1.74
CA LEU A 76 7.86 6.78 -1.68
C LEU A 76 8.38 7.87 -0.73
N ASN A 77 8.95 7.48 0.42
CA ASN A 77 9.55 8.41 1.37
C ASN A 77 10.86 9.04 0.84
N ARG A 78 11.60 8.33 -0.03
CA ARG A 78 12.92 8.77 -0.50
C ARG A 78 12.92 9.44 -1.87
N ILE A 79 11.84 9.31 -2.64
CA ILE A 79 11.78 9.87 -3.98
C ILE A 79 11.47 11.36 -3.93
N ASP A 80 12.26 12.15 -4.66
CA ASP A 80 11.96 13.57 -4.84
C ASP A 80 10.86 13.71 -5.92
N PRO A 81 9.66 14.21 -5.58
CA PRO A 81 8.56 14.35 -6.53
C PRO A 81 8.88 15.35 -7.66
N ASN A 82 9.82 16.27 -7.49
CA ASN A 82 10.23 17.20 -8.54
C ASN A 82 11.15 16.53 -9.58
N ILE A 83 11.93 15.53 -9.15
CA ILE A 83 12.85 14.79 -10.02
C ILE A 83 12.12 13.66 -10.73
N ALA A 84 11.25 12.92 -10.04
CA ALA A 84 10.56 11.76 -10.58
C ALA A 84 9.04 11.79 -10.30
N PRO A 85 8.30 12.77 -10.85
CA PRO A 85 6.89 13.00 -10.52
C PRO A 85 5.98 11.82 -10.86
N LYS A 86 6.25 11.11 -11.97
CA LYS A 86 5.45 9.95 -12.41
C LYS A 86 5.60 8.77 -11.44
N VAL A 87 6.82 8.49 -11.02
CA VAL A 87 7.12 7.40 -10.07
C VAL A 87 6.52 7.74 -8.70
N SER A 88 6.70 8.97 -8.21
CA SER A 88 6.09 9.43 -6.96
C SER A 88 4.56 9.29 -7.00
N ARG A 89 3.91 9.74 -8.07
CA ARG A 89 2.46 9.58 -8.27
C ARG A 89 2.03 8.11 -8.27
N GLY A 90 2.78 7.25 -8.95
CA GLY A 90 2.49 5.82 -9.02
C GLY A 90 2.57 5.13 -7.66
N PHE A 91 3.66 5.34 -6.91
CA PHE A 91 3.80 4.77 -5.56
C PHE A 91 2.81 5.36 -4.56
N ARG A 92 2.43 6.63 -4.71
CA ARG A 92 1.33 7.24 -3.94
C ARG A 92 -0.01 6.53 -4.22
N GLN A 93 -0.30 6.22 -5.47
CA GLN A 93 -1.51 5.47 -5.84
C GLN A 93 -1.51 4.05 -5.26
N LEU A 94 -0.36 3.38 -5.33
CA LEU A 94 -0.17 2.05 -4.75
C LEU A 94 -0.37 2.03 -3.23
N ALA A 95 0.16 3.04 -2.53
CA ALA A 95 -0.06 3.22 -1.11
C ALA A 95 -1.57 3.33 -0.81
N LEU A 96 -2.27 4.19 -1.55
CA LEU A 96 -3.70 4.40 -1.37
C LEU A 96 -4.47 3.09 -1.57
N TYR A 97 -4.26 2.37 -2.67
CA TYR A 97 -4.96 1.11 -2.95
C TYR A 97 -4.66 0.03 -1.91
N THR A 98 -3.40 -0.13 -1.51
CA THR A 98 -3.03 -1.13 -0.49
C THR A 98 -3.70 -0.84 0.86
N ILE A 99 -3.73 0.43 1.27
CA ILE A 99 -4.35 0.83 2.53
C ILE A 99 -5.87 0.67 2.45
N GLN A 100 -6.50 1.04 1.33
CA GLN A 100 -7.93 0.84 1.08
C GLN A 100 -8.31 -0.63 1.20
N ASP A 101 -7.60 -1.51 0.50
CA ASP A 101 -7.88 -2.95 0.52
C ASP A 101 -7.68 -3.55 1.91
N ALA A 102 -6.80 -2.98 2.74
CA ALA A 102 -6.56 -3.48 4.09
C ALA A 102 -7.58 -2.98 5.11
N LEU A 103 -7.94 -1.70 5.07
CA LEU A 103 -8.58 -1.00 6.19
C LEU A 103 -9.98 -0.46 5.87
N GLU A 104 -10.41 -0.44 4.61
CA GLU A 104 -11.74 0.08 4.24
C GLU A 104 -12.75 -1.03 3.99
N VAL A 105 -12.65 -2.13 4.74
CA VAL A 105 -13.38 -3.37 4.52
C VAL A 105 -13.68 -4.07 5.85
N ILE A 106 -14.87 -4.67 5.94
CA ILE A 106 -15.30 -5.40 7.15
C ILE A 106 -14.47 -6.66 7.43
N ILE A 107 -14.29 -6.96 8.72
CA ILE A 107 -13.62 -8.16 9.25
C ILE A 107 -14.52 -8.81 10.31
N GLU A 108 -15.37 -9.72 9.87
CA GLU A 108 -16.38 -10.42 10.69
C GLU A 108 -16.35 -11.95 10.50
N SER A 109 -15.74 -12.42 9.41
CA SER A 109 -15.66 -13.84 9.07
C SER A 109 -14.23 -14.39 9.09
N SER A 110 -14.11 -15.73 9.13
CA SER A 110 -12.79 -16.38 9.08
C SER A 110 -12.03 -16.13 7.76
N ALA A 111 -12.75 -16.00 6.63
CA ALA A 111 -12.14 -15.67 5.35
C ALA A 111 -11.55 -14.25 5.37
N GLN A 112 -12.29 -13.30 5.94
CA GLN A 112 -11.87 -11.90 6.08
C GLN A 112 -10.67 -11.76 7.02
N ILE A 113 -10.63 -12.52 8.13
CA ILE A 113 -9.47 -12.58 9.03
C ILE A 113 -8.24 -13.12 8.29
N ARG A 114 -8.41 -14.16 7.47
CA ARG A 114 -7.32 -14.72 6.65
C ARG A 114 -6.76 -13.66 5.69
N ARG A 115 -7.63 -12.97 4.95
CA ARG A 115 -7.28 -11.87 4.05
C ARG A 115 -6.58 -10.72 4.79
N ALA A 116 -7.11 -10.31 5.94
CA ALA A 116 -6.50 -9.31 6.80
C ALA A 116 -5.07 -9.69 7.22
N GLY A 117 -4.79 -10.99 7.40
CA GLY A 117 -3.46 -11.53 7.66
C GLY A 117 -2.42 -11.30 6.54
N ILE A 118 -2.86 -11.02 5.32
CA ILE A 118 -2.02 -10.58 4.20
C ILE A 118 -1.98 -9.05 4.12
N HIS A 119 -3.15 -8.42 4.09
CA HIS A 119 -3.28 -7.01 3.71
C HIS A 119 -2.89 -6.05 4.84
N ILE A 120 -3.25 -6.31 6.10
CA ILE A 120 -2.92 -5.39 7.21
C ILE A 120 -1.40 -5.28 7.42
N PRO A 121 -0.62 -6.39 7.48
CA PRO A 121 0.83 -6.27 7.61
C PRO A 121 1.51 -5.53 6.45
N ALA A 122 0.94 -5.62 5.24
CA ALA A 122 1.40 -4.92 4.06
C ALA A 122 1.06 -3.42 4.11
N ALA A 123 -0.19 -3.07 4.40
CA ALA A 123 -0.62 -1.68 4.60
C ALA A 123 0.17 -0.99 5.72
N ALA A 124 0.44 -1.70 6.83
CA ALA A 124 1.26 -1.19 7.92
C ALA A 124 2.65 -0.73 7.46
N GLN A 125 3.25 -1.33 6.42
CA GLN A 125 4.56 -0.89 5.93
C GLN A 125 4.54 0.54 5.37
N TRP A 126 3.41 0.98 4.80
CA TRP A 126 3.25 2.33 4.30
C TRP A 126 3.27 3.36 5.41
N PHE A 127 2.60 3.08 6.53
CA PHE A 127 2.67 3.94 7.71
C PHE A 127 4.08 3.90 8.33
N LEU A 128 4.63 2.70 8.56
CA LEU A 128 5.96 2.54 9.19
C LEU A 128 7.11 3.23 8.46
N HIS A 129 7.00 3.40 7.15
CA HIS A 129 8.10 3.90 6.33
C HIS A 129 7.79 5.15 5.54
N ALA A 130 6.53 5.56 5.43
CA ALA A 130 6.11 6.74 4.67
C ALA A 130 4.99 7.54 5.35
N SER A 131 4.72 7.34 6.65
CA SER A 131 3.72 8.14 7.40
C SER A 131 3.88 9.66 7.21
N PRO A 132 5.08 10.27 7.28
CA PRO A 132 5.22 11.71 7.05
C PRO A 132 4.72 12.17 5.67
N GLN A 133 5.06 11.44 4.60
CA GLN A 133 4.60 11.75 3.25
C GLN A 133 3.10 11.52 3.09
N ILE A 134 2.57 10.41 3.62
CA ILE A 134 1.14 10.10 3.54
C ILE A 134 0.31 11.13 4.32
N TRP A 135 0.83 11.59 5.46
CA TRP A 135 0.22 12.66 6.23
C TRP A 135 0.22 13.99 5.46
N ALA A 136 1.35 14.36 4.85
CA ALA A 136 1.41 15.53 3.96
C ALA A 136 0.39 15.42 2.80
N PHE A 137 0.30 14.26 2.14
CA PHE A 137 -0.71 14.01 1.10
C PHE A 137 -2.15 14.17 1.62
N SER A 138 -2.40 13.75 2.86
CA SER A 138 -3.71 13.87 3.51
C SER A 138 -4.08 15.31 3.83
N LYS A 139 -3.09 16.15 4.20
CA LYS A 139 -3.28 17.60 4.40
C LYS A 139 -3.50 18.33 3.07
N ASP A 140 -2.74 17.95 2.05
CA ASP A 140 -2.77 18.59 0.71
C ASP A 140 -3.90 18.06 -0.19
N LYS A 141 -4.70 17.09 0.28
CA LYS A 141 -5.71 16.39 -0.51
C LYS A 141 -5.17 15.81 -1.82
N ALA A 142 -4.00 15.20 -1.77
CA ALA A 142 -3.36 14.65 -2.96
C ALA A 142 -4.21 13.54 -3.59
N GLY A 143 -4.35 13.57 -4.92
CA GLY A 143 -5.14 12.56 -5.64
C GLY A 143 -6.64 12.60 -5.33
N TYR A 144 -7.15 13.71 -4.80
CA TYR A 144 -8.57 13.93 -4.58
C TYR A 144 -9.32 13.99 -5.91
N GLU A 145 -10.31 13.12 -6.07
CA GLU A 145 -11.15 13.04 -7.28
C GLU A 145 -12.63 13.34 -6.99
N GLY A 146 -12.94 13.83 -5.78
CA GLY A 146 -14.32 14.07 -5.33
C GLY A 146 -14.98 12.80 -4.82
N GLU A 147 -16.26 12.62 -5.14
CA GLU A 147 -17.04 11.48 -4.66
C GLU A 147 -16.41 10.15 -5.09
N LYS A 148 -16.21 9.25 -4.12
CA LYS A 148 -15.61 7.94 -4.39
C LYS A 148 -16.57 7.08 -5.19
N ILE A 149 -16.24 6.82 -6.45
CA ILE A 149 -16.92 5.80 -7.25
C ILE A 149 -16.45 4.43 -6.74
N TRP A 150 -17.38 3.69 -6.15
CA TRP A 150 -17.10 2.38 -5.56
C TRP A 150 -16.66 1.38 -6.61
N LYS A 151 -15.48 0.79 -6.42
CA LYS A 151 -15.04 -0.38 -7.16
C LYS A 151 -15.68 -1.62 -6.52
N GLU A 152 -16.43 -2.39 -7.30
CA GLU A 152 -17.14 -3.61 -6.85
C GLU A 152 -16.20 -4.67 -6.23
N TRP A 153 -14.90 -4.58 -6.48
CA TRP A 153 -13.88 -5.56 -6.06
C TRP A 153 -13.17 -5.23 -4.75
N LEU A 154 -13.51 -4.14 -4.05
CA LEU A 154 -12.82 -3.73 -2.82
C LEU A 154 -13.12 -4.74 -1.69
N GLY A 155 -12.08 -5.47 -1.26
CA GLY A 155 -12.22 -6.64 -0.37
C GLY A 155 -11.94 -7.99 -1.04
N GLY A 156 -11.88 -8.04 -2.37
CA GLY A 156 -11.61 -9.27 -3.12
C GLY A 156 -12.78 -10.26 -3.08
N SER A 157 -12.48 -11.56 -3.20
CA SER A 157 -13.49 -12.63 -3.32
C SER A 157 -14.12 -13.06 -2.00
N ASP A 158 -13.74 -12.46 -0.85
CA ASP A 158 -14.21 -12.86 0.47
C ASP A 158 -15.59 -12.26 0.85
N GLY A 159 -16.18 -11.46 -0.05
CA GLY A 159 -17.48 -10.83 0.14
C GLY A 159 -17.46 -9.63 1.10
N SER A 160 -16.30 -9.11 1.48
CA SER A 160 -16.19 -7.87 2.25
C SER A 160 -16.89 -6.72 1.54
N LYS A 161 -17.63 -5.93 2.32
CA LYS A 161 -18.21 -4.67 1.87
C LYS A 161 -17.30 -3.53 2.29
N PRO A 162 -17.26 -2.45 1.52
CA PRO A 162 -16.47 -1.31 1.90
C PRO A 162 -17.08 -0.54 3.08
N THR A 163 -16.23 0.05 3.91
CA THR A 163 -16.63 0.78 5.14
C THR A 163 -16.43 2.30 5.05
N TRP A 164 -15.60 2.80 4.13
CA TRP A 164 -15.29 4.23 4.00
C TRP A 164 -16.26 5.00 3.09
N VAL A 165 -17.22 5.75 3.65
CA VAL A 165 -18.23 6.49 2.85
C VAL A 165 -17.83 7.93 2.44
N GLY A 166 -16.54 8.28 2.52
CA GLY A 166 -16.06 9.62 2.15
C GLY A 166 -15.47 9.69 0.73
N ASP A 167 -14.91 10.86 0.41
CA ASP A 167 -14.30 11.15 -0.89
C ASP A 167 -13.10 10.25 -1.21
N ASP A 168 -12.77 10.15 -2.50
CA ASP A 168 -11.57 9.44 -2.95
C ASP A 168 -10.29 10.29 -2.84
N GLY A 169 -9.14 9.62 -2.84
CA GLY A 169 -7.85 10.24 -2.59
C GLY A 169 -7.48 10.31 -1.12
N PHE A 170 -6.40 11.06 -0.82
CA PHE A 170 -5.92 11.27 0.53
C PHE A 170 -6.69 12.43 1.19
N SER A 171 -7.05 12.28 2.46
CA SER A 171 -7.60 13.37 3.26
C SER A 171 -7.33 13.12 4.74
N VAL A 172 -7.29 14.18 5.54
CA VAL A 172 -7.17 14.06 7.01
C VAL A 172 -8.27 13.18 7.59
N LYS A 173 -9.53 13.32 7.11
CA LYS A 173 -10.65 12.50 7.56
C LYS A 173 -10.40 11.01 7.28
N ARG A 174 -9.86 10.69 6.10
CA ARG A 174 -9.56 9.31 5.69
C ARG A 174 -8.37 8.72 6.43
N TRP A 175 -7.35 9.53 6.70
CA TRP A 175 -6.24 9.16 7.58
C TRP A 175 -6.73 8.78 8.98
N MET A 176 -7.57 9.61 9.60
CA MET A 176 -8.13 9.33 10.92
C MET A 176 -9.01 8.08 10.90
N PHE A 177 -9.76 7.86 9.82
CA PHE A 177 -10.51 6.63 9.63
C PHE A 177 -9.60 5.39 9.59
N TRP A 178 -8.51 5.41 8.82
CA TRP A 178 -7.56 4.29 8.78
C TRP A 178 -6.94 4.00 10.15
N LYS A 179 -6.58 5.06 10.89
CA LYS A 179 -6.07 4.94 12.26
C LYS A 179 -7.08 4.25 13.18
N GLN A 180 -8.34 4.69 13.11
CA GLN A 180 -9.44 4.09 13.87
C GLN A 180 -9.61 2.60 13.55
N GLN A 181 -9.55 2.22 12.27
CA GLN A 181 -9.65 0.81 11.86
C GLN A 181 -8.49 -0.04 12.42
N LEU A 182 -7.28 0.50 12.49
CA LEU A 182 -6.15 -0.18 13.13
C LEU A 182 -6.33 -0.33 14.64
N VAL A 183 -6.94 0.66 15.31
CA VAL A 183 -7.27 0.61 16.75
C VAL A 183 -8.37 -0.40 17.04
N GLU A 184 -9.44 -0.44 16.24
CA GLU A 184 -10.54 -1.41 16.40
C GLU A 184 -10.04 -2.86 16.37
N VAL A 185 -9.04 -3.15 15.52
CA VAL A 185 -8.38 -4.46 15.46
C VAL A 185 -7.69 -4.83 16.79
N LEU A 186 -7.09 -3.85 17.48
CA LEU A 186 -6.47 -4.05 18.79
C LEU A 186 -7.53 -4.31 19.86
N GLU A 187 -8.65 -3.57 19.83
CA GLU A 187 -9.76 -3.76 20.78
C GLU A 187 -10.45 -5.12 20.63
N VAL A 188 -10.46 -5.71 19.42
CA VAL A 188 -10.97 -7.08 19.21
C VAL A 188 -10.08 -8.10 19.94
N GLU A 189 -8.75 -7.93 19.89
CA GLU A 189 -7.83 -8.81 20.62
C GLU A 189 -8.03 -8.70 22.14
N GLU A 190 -8.11 -7.48 22.67
CA GLU A 190 -8.29 -7.24 24.11
C GLU A 190 -9.58 -7.85 24.67
N ARG A 191 -10.63 -7.91 23.84
CA ARG A 191 -11.92 -8.57 24.18
C ARG A 191 -11.90 -10.09 24.01
N GLY A 192 -10.74 -10.68 23.71
CA GLY A 192 -10.58 -12.12 23.51
C GLY A 192 -11.10 -12.63 22.15
N GLY A 193 -11.28 -11.73 21.18
CA GLY A 193 -11.66 -12.08 19.82
C GLY A 193 -10.52 -12.77 19.05
N ARG A 194 -10.87 -13.53 18.00
CA ARG A 194 -9.89 -14.26 17.20
C ARG A 194 -9.20 -13.31 16.21
N VAL A 195 -8.02 -12.81 16.56
CA VAL A 195 -7.13 -12.06 15.68
C VAL A 195 -5.77 -12.74 15.64
N ILE A 196 -5.05 -12.65 14.51
CA ILE A 196 -3.71 -13.25 14.39
C ILE A 196 -2.68 -12.28 15.01
N ASP A 197 -1.79 -12.74 15.88
CA ASP A 197 -0.75 -11.93 16.55
C ASP A 197 0.02 -11.00 15.59
N LYS A 198 0.27 -11.49 14.37
CA LYS A 198 0.94 -10.71 13.32
C LYS A 198 0.13 -9.47 12.93
N ILE A 199 -1.19 -9.57 12.81
CA ILE A 199 -2.07 -8.43 12.49
C ILE A 199 -1.95 -7.38 13.59
N VAL A 200 -2.17 -7.79 14.85
CA VAL A 200 -2.08 -6.93 16.04
C VAL A 200 -0.74 -6.20 16.10
N SER A 201 0.38 -6.94 15.99
CA SER A 201 1.71 -6.35 16.07
C SER A 201 1.96 -5.29 14.99
N HIS A 202 1.43 -5.49 13.79
CA HIS A 202 1.56 -4.51 12.71
C HIS A 202 0.63 -3.31 12.89
N SER A 203 -0.60 -3.54 13.37
CA SER A 203 -1.54 -2.46 13.66
C SER A 203 -1.00 -1.51 14.72
N ARG A 204 -0.46 -2.04 15.82
CA ARG A 204 0.12 -1.23 16.90
C ARG A 204 1.25 -0.32 16.39
N LYS A 205 2.22 -0.90 15.69
CA LYS A 205 3.36 -0.13 15.15
C LYS A 205 2.91 0.90 14.10
N ALA A 206 1.89 0.58 13.30
CA ALA A 206 1.34 1.52 12.34
C ALA A 206 0.67 2.72 13.03
N VAL A 207 -0.14 2.48 14.08
CA VAL A 207 -0.75 3.56 14.88
C VAL A 207 0.32 4.45 15.50
N GLU A 208 1.36 3.87 16.12
CA GLU A 208 2.50 4.63 16.67
C GLU A 208 3.17 5.51 15.60
N ALA A 209 3.43 4.96 14.41
CA ALA A 209 4.02 5.72 13.31
C ALA A 209 3.10 6.82 12.75
N MET A 210 1.78 6.64 12.84
CA MET A 210 0.81 7.68 12.48
C MET A 210 0.80 8.80 13.54
N ASP A 211 0.81 8.45 14.83
CA ASP A 211 0.92 9.41 15.94
C ASP A 211 2.21 10.24 15.89
N ASP A 212 3.33 9.62 15.52
CA ASP A 212 4.61 10.32 15.33
C ASP A 212 4.51 11.35 14.19
N ALA A 213 3.96 10.96 13.04
CA ALA A 213 3.86 11.86 11.89
C ALA A 213 2.90 13.04 12.11
N GLU A 214 1.81 12.83 12.85
CA GLU A 214 0.90 13.89 13.29
C GLU A 214 1.59 14.89 14.22
N ARG A 215 2.41 14.41 15.17
CA ARG A 215 3.15 15.26 16.12
C ARG A 215 4.28 16.04 15.48
N GLU A 216 5.03 15.41 14.58
CA GLU A 216 6.15 16.05 13.89
C GLU A 216 5.70 17.09 12.85
N ASN A 217 4.50 16.94 12.30
CA ASN A 217 3.96 17.83 11.27
C ASN A 217 2.49 18.18 11.56
N PRO A 218 2.18 19.03 12.56
CA PRO A 218 0.82 19.37 12.93
C PRO A 218 -0.02 20.01 11.80
#